data_AF-A0A6S7FGZ5-F1
#
_entry.id   AF-A0A6S7FGZ5-F1
#
_cell.length_a   1.000
_cell.length_b   1.000
_cell.length_c   1.000
_cell.angle_alpha   90.00
_cell.angle_beta   90.00
_cell.angle_gamma   90.00
#
_symmetry.space_group_name_H-M   'P 1'
#
loop_
_entity.id
_entity.type
_entity.pdbx_description
1 polymer ?
#
loop_
_entity_poly.entity_id
_entity_poly.type
_entity_poly.pdbx_seq_one_letter_code
_entity_poly.pdbx_strand_id
1 'polypeptide(L)'
;MKLYREFTTQEEIDLQCDCEAPQDMRAIWEWVTSHSKLAHSKLARSELDCYLDERFGPTVDETVDIFPSSRTGSPLVVFIHGGWWSSTTSKEWSLMARGLVPHGVTVAVTNYTCAPRHRSMKSSDRAALPWLGCTVTRSATTLIQTEFTSPAIPQAAIKSA
;
A
#
# COMPACT_ATOMS: atom_id res chain seq x y z
N MET A 1 0.19 -28.49 32.34
CA MET A 1 -0.04 -28.79 30.91
C MET A 1 0.68 -27.72 30.12
N LYS A 2 1.44 -28.06 29.08
CA LYS A 2 2.12 -27.06 28.23
C LYS A 2 1.08 -26.37 27.35
N LEU A 3 1.12 -25.04 27.26
CA LEU A 3 0.22 -24.23 26.44
C LEU A 3 0.75 -24.08 25.01
N TYR A 4 2.03 -23.68 24.87
CA TYR A 4 2.72 -23.59 23.59
C TYR A 4 4.23 -23.80 23.75
N ARG A 5 4.81 -24.77 23.02
CA ARG A 5 6.22 -25.18 23.15
C ARG A 5 6.61 -25.42 24.62
N GLU A 6 7.50 -24.61 25.18
CA GLU A 6 7.97 -24.70 26.56
C GLU A 6 7.12 -23.88 27.54
N PHE A 7 6.25 -23.00 27.02
CA PHE A 7 5.42 -22.14 27.84
C PHE A 7 4.24 -22.90 28.44
N THR A 8 4.00 -22.64 29.72
CA THR A 8 2.95 -23.27 30.53
C THR A 8 1.82 -22.32 30.88
N THR A 9 2.04 -21.00 30.75
CA THR A 9 1.03 -19.96 30.99
C THR A 9 0.88 -19.02 29.79
N GLN A 10 -0.27 -18.32 29.73
CA GLN A 10 -0.50 -17.28 28.72
C GLN A 10 0.43 -16.07 28.96
N GLU A 11 0.68 -15.71 30.21
CA GLU A 11 1.58 -14.60 30.59
C GLU A 11 3.00 -14.81 30.07
N GLU A 12 3.53 -16.04 30.11
CA GLU A 12 4.85 -16.37 29.56
C GLU A 12 4.92 -16.15 28.04
N ILE A 13 3.83 -16.43 27.34
CA ILE A 13 3.72 -16.20 25.90
C ILE A 13 3.62 -14.69 25.64
N ASP A 14 2.78 -13.98 26.38
CA ASP A 14 2.55 -12.55 26.22
C ASP A 14 3.85 -11.76 26.42
N LEU A 15 4.67 -12.12 27.42
CA LEU A 15 5.98 -11.49 27.66
C LEU A 15 6.98 -11.67 26.50
N GLN A 16 6.94 -12.80 25.79
CA GLN A 16 7.81 -13.03 24.63
C GLN A 16 7.28 -12.37 23.37
N CYS A 17 5.96 -12.21 23.30
CA CYS A 17 5.26 -11.55 22.21
C CYS A 17 5.23 -10.03 22.36
N ASP A 18 5.53 -9.49 23.53
CA ASP A 18 5.64 -8.06 23.75
C ASP A 18 6.89 -7.50 23.07
N CYS A 19 6.72 -7.02 21.84
CA CYS A 19 7.77 -6.33 21.09
C CYS A 19 8.09 -4.94 21.66
N GLU A 20 7.31 -4.47 22.65
CA GLU A 20 7.46 -3.17 23.30
C GLU A 20 8.18 -3.29 24.66
N ALA A 21 8.22 -4.49 25.26
CA ALA A 21 8.76 -4.73 26.60
C ALA A 21 10.24 -4.33 26.84
N PRO A 22 11.22 -4.51 25.92
CA PRO A 22 12.63 -4.31 26.26
C PRO A 22 13.26 -2.96 25.85
N GLN A 23 12.55 -2.01 25.22
CA GLN A 23 13.17 -0.82 24.63
C GLN A 23 12.55 0.50 25.10
N ASP A 24 13.29 1.61 24.98
CA ASP A 24 12.69 2.96 25.04
C ASP A 24 11.80 3.16 23.81
N MET A 25 10.65 2.50 23.87
CA MET A 25 9.63 2.51 22.83
C MET A 25 9.14 3.91 22.59
N ARG A 26 9.29 4.85 23.53
CA ARG A 26 8.94 6.25 23.31
C ARG A 26 9.86 6.90 22.29
N ALA A 27 11.18 6.68 22.34
CA ALA A 27 12.10 7.23 21.35
C ALA A 27 11.92 6.59 19.96
N ILE A 28 11.64 5.28 19.91
CA ILE A 28 11.34 4.57 18.67
C ILE A 28 9.97 4.96 18.13
N TRP A 29 8.95 5.09 18.98
CA TRP A 29 7.65 5.64 18.60
C TRP A 29 7.85 7.06 18.12
N GLU A 30 8.52 7.94 18.85
CA GLU A 30 8.81 9.29 18.40
C GLU A 30 9.55 9.27 17.05
N TRP A 31 10.47 8.37 16.78
CA TRP A 31 11.08 8.27 15.44
C TRP A 31 10.10 7.74 14.36
N VAL A 32 9.42 6.63 14.62
CA VAL A 32 8.47 5.93 13.71
C VAL A 32 7.16 6.71 13.52
N THR A 33 6.76 7.53 14.48
CA THR A 33 5.47 8.24 14.54
C THR A 33 5.60 9.75 14.62
N SER A 34 6.80 10.31 14.80
CA SER A 34 6.99 11.75 14.65
C SER A 34 6.57 12.18 13.26
N HIS A 35 6.29 13.48 13.18
CA HIS A 35 6.09 14.29 12.00
C HIS A 35 6.75 13.77 10.71
N SER A 36 7.93 13.14 10.76
CA SER A 36 8.59 12.55 9.59
C SER A 36 7.75 11.48 8.87
N LYS A 37 7.27 10.40 9.50
CA LYS A 37 6.52 9.34 8.80
C LYS A 37 5.24 9.87 8.17
N LEU A 38 4.45 10.61 8.97
CA LEU A 38 3.22 11.22 8.50
C LEU A 38 3.47 12.29 7.45
N ALA A 39 4.52 13.12 7.59
CA ALA A 39 4.87 14.12 6.58
C ALA A 39 5.34 13.45 5.29
N HIS A 40 6.20 12.45 5.33
CA HIS A 40 6.64 11.74 4.13
C HIS A 40 5.50 10.99 3.45
N SER A 41 4.56 10.43 4.20
CA SER A 41 3.35 9.83 3.62
C SER A 41 2.42 10.88 3.01
N LYS A 42 2.29 12.06 3.63
CA LYS A 42 1.57 13.20 3.03
C LYS A 42 2.25 13.68 1.75
N LEU A 43 3.58 13.84 1.78
CA LEU A 43 4.39 14.22 0.62
C LEU A 43 4.23 13.21 -0.51
N ALA A 44 4.26 11.90 -0.21
CA ALA A 44 4.04 10.86 -1.20
C ALA A 44 2.72 11.06 -1.95
N ARG A 45 1.64 11.36 -1.22
CA ARG A 45 0.31 11.57 -1.81
C ARG A 45 0.15 12.92 -2.52
N SER A 46 0.98 13.91 -2.20
CA SER A 46 0.93 15.22 -2.88
C SER A 46 1.88 15.33 -4.07
N GLU A 47 2.97 14.56 -4.08
CA GLU A 47 4.03 14.64 -5.10
C GLU A 47 3.91 13.56 -6.17
N LEU A 48 3.30 12.41 -5.86
CA LEU A 48 3.15 11.29 -6.80
C LEU A 48 1.72 11.20 -7.29
N ASP A 49 1.56 10.72 -8.53
CA ASP A 49 0.28 10.21 -9.00
C ASP A 49 -0.20 9.11 -8.07
N CYS A 50 -1.47 9.19 -7.66
CA CYS A 50 -2.05 8.20 -6.76
C CYS A 50 -3.55 8.03 -6.96
N TYR A 51 -4.01 6.80 -6.71
CA TYR A 51 -5.41 6.44 -6.55
C TYR A 51 -5.59 6.04 -5.09
N LEU A 52 -6.35 6.81 -4.33
CA LEU A 52 -6.48 6.64 -2.89
C LEU A 52 -7.80 5.98 -2.53
N ASP A 53 -7.76 5.15 -1.49
CA ASP A 53 -8.95 4.52 -0.89
C ASP A 53 -9.75 3.64 -1.87
N GLU A 54 -9.08 3.00 -2.81
CA GLU A 54 -9.71 2.07 -3.75
C GLU A 54 -10.23 0.84 -3.00
N ARG A 55 -11.53 0.59 -3.09
CA ARG A 55 -12.19 -0.49 -2.32
C ARG A 55 -11.92 -1.85 -2.96
N PHE A 56 -11.41 -2.78 -2.17
CA PHE A 56 -11.22 -4.17 -2.61
C PHE A 56 -12.08 -5.18 -1.84
N GLY A 57 -12.59 -4.80 -0.67
CA GLY A 57 -13.32 -5.70 0.22
C GLY A 57 -14.69 -5.18 0.68
N PRO A 58 -15.48 -6.03 1.35
CA PRO A 58 -16.80 -5.68 1.85
C PRO A 58 -16.81 -4.64 2.99
N THR A 59 -15.71 -4.45 3.73
CA THR A 59 -15.68 -3.47 4.82
C THR A 59 -15.29 -2.07 4.35
N VAL A 60 -15.58 -1.07 5.18
CA VAL A 60 -15.18 0.32 4.89
C VAL A 60 -13.67 0.55 4.97
N ASP A 61 -12.95 -0.31 5.68
CA ASP A 61 -11.51 -0.17 5.90
C ASP A 61 -10.68 -1.00 4.90
N GLU A 62 -11.31 -1.88 4.11
CA GLU A 62 -10.65 -2.70 3.09
C GLU A 62 -10.42 -1.90 1.81
N THR A 63 -9.45 -1.00 1.89
CA THR A 63 -9.05 -0.08 0.82
C THR A 63 -7.58 -0.20 0.47
N VAL A 64 -7.20 0.23 -0.72
CA VAL A 64 -5.80 0.27 -1.15
C VAL A 64 -5.46 1.62 -1.78
N ASP A 65 -4.29 2.14 -1.43
CA ASP A 65 -3.70 3.32 -2.08
C ASP A 65 -2.70 2.83 -3.14
N ILE A 66 -2.92 3.18 -4.40
CA ILE A 66 -2.10 2.76 -5.54
C ILE A 66 -1.28 3.95 -6.03
N PHE A 67 0.03 3.76 -6.10
CA PHE A 67 1.00 4.71 -6.66
C PHE A 67 1.59 4.07 -7.93
N PRO A 68 1.03 4.37 -9.12
CA PRO A 68 1.52 3.81 -10.37
C PRO A 68 2.94 4.28 -10.68
N SER A 69 3.73 3.42 -11.28
CA SER A 69 4.95 3.88 -11.96
C SER A 69 4.63 4.38 -13.37
N SER A 70 5.50 5.22 -13.92
CA SER A 70 5.41 5.67 -15.31
C SER A 70 5.69 4.57 -16.35
N ARG A 71 6.16 3.39 -15.92
CA ARG A 71 6.50 2.27 -16.80
C ARG A 71 5.32 1.31 -16.93
N THR A 72 4.87 1.12 -18.17
CA THR A 72 3.89 0.08 -18.52
C THR A 72 4.47 -1.32 -18.22
N GLY A 73 3.64 -2.19 -17.64
CA GLY A 73 4.08 -3.53 -17.21
C GLY A 73 5.12 -3.54 -16.09
N SER A 74 5.16 -2.48 -15.27
CA SER A 74 6.05 -2.40 -14.11
C SER A 74 5.73 -3.48 -13.06
N PRO A 75 6.75 -3.93 -12.29
CA PRO A 75 6.51 -4.79 -11.14
C PRO A 75 5.62 -4.08 -10.11
N LEU A 76 4.76 -4.86 -9.45
CA LEU A 76 3.90 -4.41 -8.36
C LEU A 76 4.48 -4.85 -7.02
N VAL A 77 4.65 -3.90 -6.10
CA VAL A 77 4.91 -4.17 -4.69
C VAL A 77 3.65 -3.89 -3.89
N VAL A 78 3.19 -4.89 -3.15
CA VAL A 78 2.06 -4.76 -2.22
C VAL A 78 2.61 -4.63 -0.80
N PHE A 79 2.30 -3.52 -0.15
CA PHE A 79 2.72 -3.23 1.22
C PHE A 79 1.54 -3.39 2.19
N ILE A 80 1.69 -4.28 3.16
CA ILE A 80 0.73 -4.53 4.25
C ILE A 80 1.32 -3.91 5.50
N HIS A 81 0.61 -2.95 6.11
CA HIS A 81 1.13 -2.22 7.25
C HIS A 81 1.18 -3.06 8.53
N GLY A 82 2.04 -2.63 9.47
CA GLY A 82 2.16 -3.22 10.81
C GLY A 82 1.13 -2.66 11.80
N GLY A 83 1.51 -2.65 13.09
CA GLY A 83 0.65 -2.15 14.18
C GLY A 83 -0.18 -3.22 14.86
N TRP A 84 0.32 -4.45 14.94
CA TRP A 84 -0.30 -5.55 15.70
C TRP A 84 -1.75 -5.87 15.31
N TRP A 85 -2.12 -5.56 14.06
CA TRP A 85 -3.49 -5.68 13.55
C TRP A 85 -4.53 -4.94 14.39
N SER A 86 -4.10 -4.01 15.24
CA SER A 86 -4.91 -3.24 16.17
C SER A 86 -4.74 -1.74 15.99
N SER A 87 -3.71 -1.31 15.26
CA SER A 87 -3.31 0.08 15.14
C SER A 87 -2.73 0.42 13.77
N THR A 88 -2.72 1.71 13.48
CA THR A 88 -2.28 2.35 12.22
C THR A 88 -3.20 2.10 11.02
N THR A 89 -2.98 2.89 9.96
CA THR A 89 -3.70 2.78 8.68
C THR A 89 -2.74 2.94 7.51
N SER A 90 -3.16 2.56 6.29
CA SER A 90 -2.39 2.78 5.06
C SER A 90 -1.84 4.21 4.89
N LYS A 91 -2.54 5.23 5.43
CA LYS A 91 -2.17 6.65 5.33
C LYS A 91 -0.89 7.01 6.07
N GLU A 92 -0.48 6.19 7.03
CA GLU A 92 0.80 6.32 7.72
C GLU A 92 1.95 5.70 6.91
N TRP A 93 1.65 4.91 5.88
CA TRP A 93 2.62 4.08 5.18
C TRP A 93 2.79 4.41 3.69
N SER A 94 2.13 5.46 3.18
CA SER A 94 2.31 5.94 1.80
C SER A 94 3.76 6.35 1.48
N LEU A 95 4.60 6.64 2.49
CA LEU A 95 6.02 6.96 2.29
C LEU A 95 6.79 5.86 1.54
N MET A 96 6.33 4.60 1.60
CA MET A 96 6.95 3.48 0.89
C MET A 96 6.95 3.68 -0.63
N ALA A 97 5.96 4.41 -1.17
CA ALA A 97 5.89 4.72 -2.59
C ALA A 97 7.04 5.61 -3.06
N ARG A 98 7.50 6.57 -2.23
CA ARG A 98 8.56 7.53 -2.61
C ARG A 98 9.91 6.84 -2.90
N GLY A 99 10.17 5.71 -2.27
CA GLY A 99 11.40 4.94 -2.47
C GLY A 99 11.37 4.02 -3.69
N LEU A 100 10.19 3.70 -4.25
CA LEU A 100 10.04 2.65 -5.26
C LEU A 100 9.49 3.15 -6.59
N VAL A 101 8.52 4.08 -6.57
CA VAL A 101 7.91 4.64 -7.77
C VAL A 101 8.93 5.30 -8.71
N PRO A 102 9.91 6.09 -8.22
CA PRO A 102 10.95 6.67 -9.08
C PRO A 102 11.83 5.61 -9.78
N HIS A 103 11.85 4.38 -9.28
CA HIS A 103 12.60 3.26 -9.86
C HIS A 103 11.74 2.39 -10.80
N GLY A 104 10.56 2.86 -11.21
CA GLY A 104 9.70 2.16 -12.16
C GLY A 104 8.92 0.99 -11.55
N VAL A 105 8.60 1.07 -10.26
CA VAL A 105 7.83 0.07 -9.51
C VAL A 105 6.49 0.66 -9.10
N THR A 106 5.40 -0.04 -9.42
CA THR A 106 4.07 0.34 -8.92
C THR A 106 3.93 -0.12 -7.47
N VAL A 107 3.44 0.74 -6.58
CA VAL A 107 3.27 0.41 -5.16
C VAL A 107 1.79 0.46 -4.78
N ALA A 108 1.31 -0.60 -4.14
CA ALA A 108 -0.03 -0.68 -3.56
C ALA A 108 0.08 -0.80 -2.04
N VAL A 109 -0.47 0.16 -1.29
CA VAL A 109 -0.47 0.18 0.17
C VAL A 109 -1.87 -0.21 0.66
N THR A 110 -2.01 -1.42 1.18
CA THR A 110 -3.32 -1.96 1.59
C THR A 110 -3.67 -1.55 3.01
N ASN A 111 -4.94 -1.25 3.23
CA ASN A 111 -5.57 -1.06 4.53
C ASN A 111 -6.51 -2.25 4.81
N TYR A 112 -6.64 -2.60 6.08
CA TYR A 112 -7.55 -3.67 6.52
C TYR A 112 -8.25 -3.27 7.82
N THR A 113 -9.38 -3.91 8.10
CA THR A 113 -10.09 -3.71 9.36
C THR A 113 -9.27 -4.25 10.53
N CYS A 114 -8.91 -3.37 11.47
CA CYS A 114 -8.20 -3.73 12.68
C CYS A 114 -9.11 -4.45 13.71
N ALA A 115 -8.50 -5.30 14.54
CA ALA A 115 -9.10 -5.85 15.74
C ALA A 115 -9.52 -4.72 16.71
N PRO A 116 -10.55 -4.92 17.55
CA PRO A 116 -11.35 -6.14 17.71
C PRO A 116 -12.49 -6.28 16.68
N ARG A 117 -12.61 -5.33 15.75
CA ARG A 117 -13.75 -5.23 14.81
C ARG A 117 -13.80 -6.38 13.81
N HIS A 118 -12.65 -6.98 13.50
CA HIS A 118 -12.56 -8.20 12.69
C HIS A 118 -11.61 -9.22 13.33
N ARG A 119 -12.05 -10.48 13.44
CA ARG A 119 -11.26 -11.57 14.04
C ARG A 119 -10.39 -12.34 13.04
N SER A 120 -10.58 -12.14 11.72
CA SER A 120 -9.98 -12.96 10.67
C SER A 120 -9.17 -12.11 9.66
N MET A 121 -8.04 -11.57 10.09
CA MET A 121 -7.04 -10.88 9.24
C MET A 121 -6.77 -11.58 7.90
N LYS A 122 -6.59 -12.91 7.92
CA LYS A 122 -6.19 -13.69 6.73
C LYS A 122 -7.15 -13.58 5.54
N SER A 123 -8.42 -13.21 5.78
CA SER A 123 -9.40 -13.07 4.70
C SER A 123 -9.22 -11.77 3.92
N SER A 124 -8.89 -10.66 4.59
CA SER A 124 -8.75 -9.34 3.95
C SER A 124 -7.50 -9.27 3.06
N ASP A 125 -6.35 -9.73 3.56
CA ASP A 125 -5.10 -9.75 2.79
C ASP A 125 -5.18 -10.67 1.56
N ARG A 126 -5.87 -11.81 1.70
CA ARG A 126 -6.11 -12.73 0.57
C ARG A 126 -7.07 -12.17 -0.48
N ALA A 127 -8.00 -11.30 -0.10
CA ALA A 127 -8.93 -10.66 -1.03
C ALA A 127 -8.27 -9.54 -1.84
N ALA A 128 -7.29 -8.83 -1.25
CA ALA A 128 -6.57 -7.75 -1.92
C ALA A 128 -5.75 -8.22 -3.13
N LEU A 129 -5.10 -9.40 -3.05
CA LEU A 129 -4.18 -9.86 -4.09
C LEU A 129 -4.88 -10.17 -5.44
N PRO A 130 -5.98 -10.93 -5.52
CA PRO A 130 -6.72 -11.13 -6.78
C PRO A 130 -7.30 -9.83 -7.32
N TRP A 131 -7.79 -8.95 -6.45
CA TRP A 131 -8.32 -7.64 -6.86
C TRP A 131 -7.22 -6.79 -7.51
N LEU A 132 -6.05 -6.69 -6.88
CA LEU A 132 -4.89 -5.98 -7.43
C LEU A 132 -4.42 -6.58 -8.76
N GLY A 133 -4.41 -7.91 -8.87
CA GLY A 133 -4.09 -8.60 -10.13
C GLY A 133 -5.04 -8.20 -11.27
N CYS A 134 -6.34 -8.08 -10.99
CA CYS A 134 -7.32 -7.62 -11.98
C CYS A 134 -7.19 -6.12 -12.29
N THR A 135 -7.08 -5.29 -11.24
CA THR A 135 -7.09 -3.82 -11.34
C THR A 135 -5.81 -3.28 -11.95
N VAL A 136 -4.63 -3.74 -11.53
CA VAL A 136 -3.34 -3.25 -12.08
C VAL A 136 -3.16 -3.68 -13.53
N THR A 137 -3.58 -4.90 -13.88
CA THR A 137 -3.58 -5.37 -15.28
C THR A 137 -4.58 -4.58 -16.15
N ARG A 138 -5.75 -4.23 -15.58
CA ARG A 138 -6.73 -3.36 -16.24
C ARG A 138 -6.24 -1.93 -16.38
N SER A 139 -5.62 -1.32 -15.36
CA SER A 139 -5.09 0.04 -15.45
C SER A 139 -3.92 0.13 -16.42
N ALA A 140 -3.07 -0.91 -16.53
CA ALA A 140 -2.07 -0.99 -17.59
C ALA A 140 -2.69 -1.04 -19.00
N THR A 141 -3.93 -1.53 -19.14
CA THR A 141 -4.70 -1.58 -20.39
C THR A 141 -5.49 -0.29 -20.63
N THR A 142 -6.07 0.31 -19.59
CA THR A 142 -6.87 1.55 -19.63
C THR A 142 -5.97 2.78 -19.83
N LEU A 143 -4.75 2.80 -19.28
CA LEU A 143 -3.77 3.88 -19.50
C LEU A 143 -3.24 3.94 -20.94
N ILE A 144 -3.48 2.91 -21.77
CA ILE A 144 -3.14 2.93 -23.20
C ILE A 144 -4.28 3.52 -24.06
N GLN A 145 -5.51 3.66 -23.52
CA GLN A 145 -6.67 4.15 -24.29
C GLN A 145 -7.07 5.62 -24.05
N THR A 146 -6.44 6.36 -23.12
CA THR A 146 -6.66 7.81 -23.02
C THR A 146 -5.77 8.57 -24.00
N GLU A 147 -6.29 8.71 -25.22
CA GLU A 147 -6.06 9.74 -26.24
C GLU A 147 -4.62 10.17 -26.57
N PHE A 148 -4.03 9.52 -27.59
CA PHE A 148 -3.21 10.23 -28.57
C PHE A 148 -4.12 10.67 -29.73
N THR A 149 -4.80 11.81 -29.59
CA THR A 149 -5.22 12.58 -30.77
C THR A 149 -3.98 13.33 -31.27
N SER A 150 -3.30 12.73 -32.25
CA SER A 150 -2.23 13.38 -33.01
C SER A 150 -2.76 14.72 -33.57
N PRO A 151 -2.06 15.85 -33.40
CA PRO A 151 -2.44 17.05 -34.12
C PRO A 151 -2.27 16.77 -35.61
N ALA A 152 -3.34 17.03 -36.37
CA ALA A 152 -3.34 16.89 -37.83
C ALA A 152 -2.22 17.75 -38.43
N ILE A 153 -1.31 17.12 -39.16
CA ILE A 153 -0.39 17.81 -40.06
C ILE A 153 -1.24 18.37 -41.21
N PRO A 154 -1.20 19.69 -41.51
CA PRO A 154 -1.92 20.24 -42.65
C PRO A 154 -1.41 19.60 -43.95
N GLN A 155 -2.32 19.02 -44.74
CA GLN A 155 -2.03 18.59 -46.11
C GLN A 155 -1.82 19.82 -47.00
N ALA A 156 -0.61 20.36 -46.99
CA ALA A 156 -0.12 21.25 -48.02
C ALA A 156 1.28 20.78 -48.42
N ALA A 157 1.48 20.65 -49.73
CA ALA A 157 2.69 20.19 -50.42
C ALA A 157 2.97 18.67 -50.35
N ILE A 158 2.50 17.94 -51.35
CA ILE A 158 3.34 17.30 -52.40
C ILE A 158 2.39 16.95 -53.56
N LYS A 159 2.31 17.86 -54.54
CA LYS A 159 2.01 17.55 -55.93
C LYS A 159 3.17 18.15 -56.74
N SER A 160 3.59 17.42 -57.77
CA SER A 160 4.67 17.70 -58.72
C SER A 160 6.10 17.29 -58.29
N ALA A 161 6.51 16.10 -58.72
CA ALA A 161 7.63 15.84 -59.63
C ALA A 161 7.90 14.33 -59.67
#